data_AF-A0A080WGK3-F1
#
_entry.id   AF-A0A080WGK3-F1
#
_cell.length_a   1.000
_cell.length_b   1.000
_cell.length_c   1.000
_cell.angle_alpha   90.00
_cell.angle_beta   90.00
_cell.angle_gamma   90.00
#
_symmetry.space_group_name_H-M   'P 1'
#
loop_
_entity.id
_entity.type
_entity.pdbx_description
1 polymer ?
#
loop_
_entity_poly.entity_id
_entity_poly.type
_entity_poly.pdbx_seq_one_letter_code
_entity_poly.pdbx_strand_id
1 'polypeptide(L)'
;MDKYQEWLLNAESGFPHQVNIEDRTLRDILEYLVPYTGADQAIPGLSNDTVKYSGGTSHVVALDKDGLAISLTTSVGEWFGSRVMDPTTGIIFGDDMSDFQRKKHPENPLEFANNHIQGGKRPLSGMSPTIVTNEQGEVYFVTGSAGGTRIPSATLQTIVNVIDRGMSVGDAISSPRLHDQLNPNITEFDLSLTNDKRMYNKQIVRDMRDRGHPFTWVEPGFSSAQAIRRESDKAPEASGEESQSNSGGCIWWDGVKDCKFKPN
;
A
#
# COMPACT_ATOMS: atom_id res chain seq x y z
N MET A 1 -14.86 -4.27 -21.91
CA MET A 1 -13.49 -4.22 -22.43
C MET A 1 -13.48 -3.27 -23.61
N ASP A 2 -12.80 -2.13 -23.53
CA ASP A 2 -12.67 -1.20 -24.65
C ASP A 2 -11.49 -1.58 -25.56
N LYS A 3 -11.37 -0.93 -26.74
CA LYS A 3 -10.26 -1.17 -27.69
C LYS A 3 -8.87 -0.99 -27.08
N TYR A 4 -8.78 -0.28 -25.95
CA TYR A 4 -7.52 -0.05 -25.26
C TYR A 4 -7.20 -1.16 -24.27
N GLN A 5 -8.18 -1.65 -23.52
CA GLN A 5 -8.05 -2.84 -22.70
C GLN A 5 -7.72 -4.06 -23.57
N GLU A 6 -8.30 -4.17 -24.77
CA GLU A 6 -7.89 -5.19 -25.76
C GLU A 6 -6.45 -4.99 -26.25
N TRP A 7 -6.02 -3.75 -26.50
CA TRP A 7 -4.63 -3.44 -26.89
C TRP A 7 -3.62 -3.77 -25.78
N LEU A 8 -3.96 -3.51 -24.52
CA LEU A 8 -3.14 -3.83 -23.34
C LEU A 8 -2.93 -5.34 -23.16
N LEU A 9 -3.93 -6.14 -23.53
CA LEU A 9 -3.93 -7.59 -23.38
C LEU A 9 -3.43 -8.34 -24.64
N ASN A 10 -3.21 -7.64 -25.76
CA ASN A 10 -2.76 -8.26 -27.01
C ASN A 10 -1.22 -8.34 -27.09
N ALA A 11 -0.72 -9.57 -27.01
CA ALA A 11 0.71 -9.93 -27.03
C ALA A 11 1.47 -9.51 -28.31
N GLU A 12 0.79 -9.37 -29.45
CA GLU A 12 1.43 -9.00 -30.73
C GLU A 12 1.82 -7.51 -30.80
N SER A 13 1.23 -6.68 -29.94
CA SER A 13 1.50 -5.22 -29.86
C SER A 13 2.50 -4.83 -28.75
N GLY A 14 3.12 -5.81 -28.07
CA GLY A 14 4.37 -5.60 -27.33
C GLY A 14 4.39 -5.90 -25.83
N PHE A 15 3.47 -6.69 -25.26
CA PHE A 15 3.54 -7.05 -23.83
C PHE A 15 3.54 -8.57 -23.62
N PRO A 16 4.69 -9.17 -23.26
CA PRO A 16 4.71 -10.55 -22.82
C PRO A 16 3.93 -10.69 -21.51
N HIS A 17 2.98 -11.63 -21.50
CA HIS A 17 2.12 -11.98 -20.39
C HIS A 17 2.88 -12.21 -19.08
N GLN A 18 2.84 -11.24 -18.17
CA GLN A 18 2.80 -11.49 -16.73
C GLN A 18 1.71 -10.61 -16.10
N VAL A 19 0.51 -10.70 -16.64
CA VAL A 19 -0.70 -10.13 -16.01
C VAL A 19 -1.03 -11.03 -14.83
N ASN A 20 -0.50 -10.71 -13.66
CA ASN A 20 -0.65 -11.50 -12.44
C ASN A 20 -1.97 -11.10 -11.74
N ILE A 21 -3.10 -11.41 -12.38
CA ILE A 21 -4.43 -11.19 -11.80
C ILE A 21 -4.67 -12.29 -10.78
N GLU A 22 -4.24 -12.00 -9.56
CA GLU A 22 -4.51 -12.83 -8.42
C GLU A 22 -5.94 -12.60 -7.94
N ASP A 23 -6.85 -13.51 -8.30
CA ASP A 23 -8.17 -13.59 -7.67
C ASP A 23 -8.00 -13.68 -6.14
N ARG A 24 -8.48 -12.65 -5.43
CA ARG A 24 -8.37 -12.47 -3.96
C ARG A 24 -9.65 -12.85 -3.23
N THR A 25 -10.67 -13.32 -3.95
CA THR A 25 -11.92 -13.70 -3.30
C THR A 25 -11.77 -15.07 -2.63
N LEU A 26 -11.86 -15.04 -1.29
CA LEU A 26 -12.17 -16.17 -0.42
C LEU A 26 -11.06 -17.22 -0.21
N ARG A 27 -10.41 -17.14 0.95
CA ARG A 27 -10.02 -18.33 1.71
C ARG A 27 -10.42 -18.10 3.16
N ASP A 28 -11.03 -19.10 3.80
CA ASP A 28 -11.43 -19.02 5.21
C ASP A 28 -10.21 -18.69 6.07
N ILE A 29 -10.07 -17.41 6.41
CA ILE A 29 -8.91 -16.83 7.08
C ILE A 29 -8.60 -17.52 8.42
N LEU A 30 -9.65 -18.03 9.08
CA LEU A 30 -9.54 -18.72 10.36
C LEU A 30 -8.81 -20.06 10.27
N GLU A 31 -8.72 -20.67 9.09
CA GLU A 31 -7.96 -21.92 8.89
C GLU A 31 -6.44 -21.70 8.95
N TYR A 32 -5.98 -20.46 8.79
CA TYR A 32 -4.56 -20.12 8.76
C TYR A 32 -4.00 -19.69 10.12
N LEU A 33 -4.83 -19.52 11.14
CA LEU A 33 -4.41 -19.13 12.49
C LEU A 33 -4.13 -20.38 13.32
N VAL A 34 -2.87 -20.54 13.74
CA VAL A 34 -2.46 -21.65 14.60
C VAL A 34 -2.39 -21.15 16.05
N PRO A 35 -3.08 -21.79 17.02
CA PRO A 35 -2.91 -21.45 18.42
C PRO A 35 -1.45 -21.71 18.82
N TYR A 36 -0.85 -20.80 19.59
CA TYR A 36 0.51 -21.01 20.10
C TYR A 36 0.54 -22.22 21.02
N THR A 37 0.96 -23.37 20.50
CA THR A 37 1.33 -24.53 21.29
C THR A 37 2.79 -24.33 21.71
N GLY A 38 3.14 -24.64 22.97
CA GLY A 38 4.45 -24.34 23.53
C GLY A 38 5.64 -24.78 22.64
N ALA A 39 6.79 -24.13 22.84
CA ALA A 39 7.99 -24.12 21.98
C ALA A 39 8.58 -25.48 21.51
N ASP A 40 8.04 -26.60 21.95
CA ASP A 40 8.54 -27.96 21.70
C ASP A 40 7.85 -28.67 20.52
N GLN A 41 6.81 -28.09 19.91
CA GLN A 41 6.11 -28.69 18.78
C GLN A 41 6.45 -27.96 17.48
N ALA A 42 7.19 -28.64 16.59
CA ALA A 42 7.48 -28.13 15.26
C ALA A 42 6.17 -27.94 14.48
N ILE A 43 5.89 -26.71 14.07
CA ILE A 43 4.76 -26.39 13.18
C ILE A 43 5.04 -27.07 11.82
N PRO A 44 4.13 -27.93 11.31
CA PRO A 44 4.30 -28.56 10.00
C PRO A 44 4.52 -27.48 8.93
N GLY A 45 5.53 -27.68 8.09
CA GLY A 45 5.92 -26.72 7.06
C GLY A 45 4.75 -26.39 6.13
N LEU A 46 4.31 -25.13 6.17
CA LEU A 46 3.41 -24.58 5.17
C LEU A 46 4.08 -24.70 3.79
N SER A 47 3.44 -25.36 2.84
CA SER A 47 3.97 -25.52 1.48
C SER A 47 4.16 -24.15 0.81
N ASN A 48 5.28 -23.98 0.09
CA ASN A 48 5.65 -22.73 -0.60
C ASN A 48 4.65 -22.27 -1.69
N ASP A 49 3.74 -23.13 -2.15
CA ASP A 49 3.02 -22.92 -3.41
C ASP A 49 1.65 -22.22 -3.29
N THR A 50 1.24 -21.73 -2.10
CA THR A 50 -0.12 -21.18 -1.91
C THR A 50 -0.23 -19.93 -1.03
N VAL A 51 0.86 -19.41 -0.47
CA VAL A 51 0.83 -18.17 0.32
C VAL A 51 1.12 -16.99 -0.58
N LYS A 52 0.07 -16.31 -1.04
CA LYS A 52 0.19 -14.98 -1.64
C LYS A 52 0.58 -14.01 -0.51
N TYR A 53 1.82 -13.53 -0.55
CA TYR A 53 2.38 -12.57 0.42
C TYR A 53 2.03 -11.15 -0.01
N SER A 54 1.12 -10.47 0.71
CA SER A 54 1.15 -9.01 0.91
C SER A 54 -0.02 -8.53 1.78
N GLY A 55 0.27 -7.71 2.79
CA GLY A 55 -0.71 -6.98 3.61
C GLY A 55 -0.57 -7.35 5.08
N GLY A 56 -1.18 -6.62 6.01
CA GLY A 56 -0.90 -6.73 7.46
C GLY A 56 -0.45 -5.40 8.07
N THR A 57 -0.01 -4.48 7.21
CA THR A 57 0.13 -3.06 7.52
C THR A 57 -1.22 -2.33 7.37
N SER A 58 -1.49 -1.37 8.24
CA SER A 58 -2.60 -0.42 8.17
C SER A 58 -2.08 1.00 8.35
N HIS A 59 -2.74 1.96 7.70
CA HIS A 59 -2.46 3.37 7.88
C HIS A 59 -3.73 4.09 8.34
N VAL A 60 -3.59 5.07 9.24
CA VAL A 60 -4.68 5.94 9.69
C VAL A 60 -4.15 7.36 9.90
N VAL A 61 -4.99 8.33 9.55
CA VAL A 61 -4.72 9.75 9.77
C VAL A 61 -5.85 10.37 10.59
N ALA A 62 -5.49 11.34 11.42
CA ALA A 62 -6.46 12.15 12.15
C ALA A 62 -5.97 13.60 12.23
N LEU A 63 -6.91 14.55 12.22
CA LEU A 63 -6.64 15.96 12.36
C LEU A 63 -7.78 16.58 13.17
N ASP A 64 -7.45 17.31 14.24
CA ASP A 64 -8.45 18.03 15.03
C ASP A 64 -8.58 19.50 14.61
N LYS A 65 -9.56 20.19 15.21
CA LYS A 65 -9.84 21.61 14.94
C LYS A 65 -8.68 22.54 15.33
N ASP A 66 -7.89 22.15 16.34
CA ASP A 66 -6.81 22.95 16.91
C ASP A 66 -5.48 22.74 16.16
N GLY A 67 -5.46 21.80 15.20
CA GLY A 67 -4.31 21.52 14.34
C GLY A 67 -3.45 20.35 14.82
N LEU A 68 -3.89 19.57 15.82
CA LEU A 68 -3.22 18.33 16.20
C LEU A 68 -3.41 17.30 15.08
N ALA A 69 -2.31 16.90 14.46
CA ALA A 69 -2.27 15.91 13.39
C ALA A 69 -1.61 14.60 13.85
N ILE A 70 -2.21 13.49 13.45
CA ILE A 70 -1.66 12.14 13.63
C ILE A 70 -1.58 11.48 12.27
N SER A 71 -0.40 10.96 11.94
CA SER A 71 -0.18 10.03 10.84
C SER A 71 0.43 8.77 11.42
N LEU A 72 -0.30 7.66 11.39
CA LEU A 72 0.07 6.41 12.05
C LEU A 72 0.05 5.26 11.05
N THR A 73 1.21 4.63 10.87
CA THR A 73 1.33 3.35 10.16
C THR A 73 1.67 2.28 11.17
N THR A 74 0.90 1.21 11.20
CA THR A 74 1.07 0.07 12.10
C THR A 74 1.06 -1.24 11.31
N SER A 75 1.73 -2.28 11.81
CA SER A 75 1.87 -3.54 11.09
C SER A 75 1.97 -4.71 12.05
N VAL A 76 1.50 -5.87 11.58
CA VAL A 76 1.91 -7.19 12.11
C VAL A 76 2.87 -7.91 11.15
N GLY A 77 3.39 -7.19 10.15
CA GLY A 77 4.14 -7.73 9.02
C GLY A 77 3.19 -8.17 7.90
N GLU A 78 3.17 -9.47 7.61
CA GLU A 78 2.29 -10.07 6.61
C GLU A 78 0.86 -10.29 7.17
N TRP A 79 -0.06 -10.84 6.34
CA TRP A 79 -1.43 -11.05 6.77
C TRP A 79 -1.45 -12.03 7.95
N PHE A 80 -2.02 -11.57 9.07
CA PHE A 80 -2.02 -12.27 10.37
C PHE A 80 -0.61 -12.49 10.96
N GLY A 81 0.38 -11.71 10.51
CA GLY A 81 1.76 -11.75 10.97
C GLY A 81 2.34 -13.16 10.98
N SER A 82 2.80 -13.58 12.15
CA SER A 82 3.38 -14.92 12.36
C SER A 82 2.35 -16.06 12.23
N ARG A 83 1.05 -15.74 12.14
CA ARG A 83 -0.08 -16.68 12.23
C ARG A 83 -0.15 -17.42 13.56
N VAL A 84 0.54 -16.89 14.58
CA VAL A 84 0.54 -17.38 15.95
C VAL A 84 -0.30 -16.43 16.81
N MET A 85 -1.29 -17.01 17.49
CA MET A 85 -2.13 -16.29 18.45
C MET A 85 -1.91 -16.85 19.85
N ASP A 86 -1.79 -15.97 20.84
CA ASP A 86 -1.89 -16.36 22.24
C ASP A 86 -3.36 -16.74 22.56
N PRO A 87 -3.65 -18.01 22.91
CA PRO A 87 -5.01 -18.44 23.15
C PRO A 87 -5.66 -17.81 24.39
N THR A 88 -4.87 -17.22 25.29
CA THR A 88 -5.39 -16.57 26.51
C THR A 88 -5.77 -15.12 26.26
N THR A 89 -4.90 -14.36 25.58
CA THR A 89 -5.12 -12.92 25.35
C THR A 89 -5.76 -12.61 23.99
N GLY A 90 -5.71 -13.54 23.04
CA GLY A 90 -6.15 -13.33 21.66
C GLY A 90 -5.20 -12.47 20.82
N ILE A 91 -4.03 -12.11 21.35
CA ILE A 91 -3.03 -11.30 20.64
C ILE A 91 -2.41 -12.14 19.52
N ILE A 92 -2.42 -11.59 18.29
CA ILE A 92 -1.70 -12.14 17.14
C ILE A 92 -0.30 -11.53 17.12
N PHE A 93 0.72 -12.37 17.07
CA PHE A 93 2.11 -11.90 17.03
C PHE A 93 2.53 -11.53 15.61
N GLY A 94 3.24 -10.41 15.48
CA GLY A 94 3.81 -9.99 14.21
C GLY A 94 4.93 -10.91 13.73
N ASP A 95 5.23 -10.87 12.43
CA ASP A 95 6.37 -11.54 11.82
C ASP A 95 7.46 -10.56 11.33
N ASP A 96 7.58 -9.39 11.94
CA ASP A 96 8.50 -8.30 11.55
C ASP A 96 9.98 -8.71 11.48
N MET A 97 10.36 -9.85 12.08
CA MET A 97 11.68 -10.44 11.88
C MET A 97 11.95 -10.81 10.39
N SER A 98 10.90 -10.94 9.57
CA SER A 98 10.98 -11.17 8.13
C SER A 98 11.54 -9.98 7.35
N ASP A 99 11.43 -8.75 7.89
CA ASP A 99 11.93 -7.52 7.28
C ASP A 99 13.45 -7.37 7.39
N PHE A 100 14.12 -8.17 8.23
CA PHE A 100 15.57 -8.27 8.20
C PHE A 100 16.06 -9.06 6.99
N GLN A 101 17.22 -8.67 6.47
CA GLN A 101 17.89 -9.42 5.42
C GLN A 101 18.40 -10.77 5.95
N ARG A 102 17.80 -11.87 5.47
CA ARG A 102 18.04 -13.25 5.93
C ARG A 102 19.42 -13.82 5.56
N LYS A 103 20.01 -13.41 4.42
CA LYS A 103 21.32 -13.87 3.94
C LYS A 103 22.10 -12.75 3.25
N LYS A 104 23.44 -12.78 3.36
CA LYS A 104 24.31 -12.08 2.40
C LYS A 104 24.11 -12.73 1.04
N HIS A 105 23.72 -11.93 0.06
CA HIS A 105 23.60 -12.38 -1.32
C HIS A 105 24.75 -11.71 -2.09
N PRO A 106 25.88 -12.40 -2.32
CA PRO A 106 27.05 -11.80 -2.97
C PRO A 106 26.73 -11.21 -4.34
N GLU A 107 25.71 -11.74 -5.01
CA GLU A 107 25.24 -11.35 -6.33
C GLU A 107 24.00 -10.43 -6.33
N ASN A 108 23.45 -10.03 -5.18
CA ASN A 108 22.33 -9.08 -5.13
C ASN A 108 22.86 -7.65 -4.91
N PRO A 109 22.75 -6.74 -5.90
CA PRO A 109 23.26 -5.37 -5.79
C PRO A 109 22.52 -4.51 -4.75
N LEU A 110 21.38 -5.00 -4.21
CA LEU A 110 20.62 -4.37 -3.14
C LEU A 110 20.91 -4.96 -1.76
N GLU A 111 22.09 -5.54 -1.52
CA GLU A 111 22.51 -5.90 -0.17
C GLU A 111 22.43 -4.66 0.74
N PHE A 112 21.35 -4.58 1.54
CA PHE A 112 21.22 -3.60 2.60
C PHE A 112 22.15 -4.03 3.71
N ALA A 113 23.46 -3.79 3.55
CA ALA A 113 24.52 -4.23 4.46
C ALA A 113 24.24 -3.88 5.94
N ASN A 114 23.38 -2.89 6.18
CA ASN A 114 22.98 -2.44 7.51
C ASN A 114 21.64 -3.02 8.01
N ASN A 115 20.99 -3.96 7.32
CA ASN A 115 19.70 -4.56 7.72
C ASN A 115 19.81 -6.06 8.08
N HIS A 116 20.95 -6.49 8.63
CA HIS A 116 21.09 -7.83 9.22
C HIS A 116 20.56 -7.89 10.66
N ILE A 117 20.11 -9.09 11.06
CA ILE A 117 19.61 -9.41 12.40
C ILE A 117 20.70 -9.21 13.45
N GLN A 118 20.38 -8.46 14.51
CA GLN A 118 21.22 -8.28 15.70
C GLN A 118 20.30 -8.11 16.93
N GLY A 119 20.77 -8.51 18.11
CA GLY A 119 20.02 -8.36 19.35
C GLY A 119 19.65 -6.89 19.61
N GLY A 120 18.37 -6.62 19.91
CA GLY A 120 17.86 -5.27 20.20
C GLY A 120 17.72 -4.34 18.99
N LYS A 121 18.09 -4.79 17.79
CA LYS A 121 17.99 -4.00 16.56
C LYS A 121 16.55 -3.99 16.03
N ARG A 122 16.15 -2.90 15.38
CA ARG A 122 14.88 -2.79 14.64
C ARG A 122 15.11 -3.07 13.14
N PRO A 123 14.23 -3.82 12.48
CA PRO A 123 14.33 -4.03 11.04
C PRO A 123 14.07 -2.73 10.26
N LEU A 124 14.62 -2.65 9.05
CA LEU A 124 14.29 -1.58 8.11
C LEU A 124 12.81 -1.66 7.75
N SER A 125 12.15 -0.51 7.65
CA SER A 125 10.76 -0.41 7.22
C SER A 125 10.59 0.63 6.11
N GLY A 126 9.71 0.34 5.15
CA GLY A 126 9.23 1.30 4.15
C GLY A 126 8.09 2.19 4.63
N MET A 127 7.61 2.02 5.88
CA MET A 127 6.55 2.84 6.44
C MET A 127 6.90 4.33 6.37
N SER A 128 6.00 5.12 5.79
CA SER A 128 6.22 6.55 5.51
C SER A 128 5.06 7.43 6.03
N PRO A 129 4.68 7.37 7.33
CA PRO A 129 3.68 8.29 7.88
C PRO A 129 4.17 9.73 7.74
N THR A 130 3.40 10.58 7.07
CA THR A 130 3.83 11.91 6.63
C THR A 130 2.84 13.00 7.06
N ILE A 131 3.39 14.11 7.57
CA ILE A 131 2.67 15.36 7.83
C ILE A 131 3.40 16.46 7.07
N VAL A 132 2.66 17.24 6.30
CA VAL A 132 3.14 18.38 5.52
C VAL A 132 2.56 19.65 6.13
N THR A 133 3.44 20.62 6.41
CA THR A 133 3.07 21.95 6.91
C THR A 133 3.22 23.00 5.82
N ASN A 134 2.42 24.06 5.89
CA ASN A 134 2.64 25.26 5.09
C ASN A 134 3.83 26.08 5.60
N GLU A 135 4.15 27.18 4.93
CA GLU A 135 5.25 28.08 5.30
C GLU A 135 5.05 28.74 6.68
N GLN A 136 3.80 28.84 7.13
CA GLN A 136 3.43 29.38 8.44
C GLN A 136 3.54 28.33 9.56
N GLY A 137 3.87 27.08 9.23
CA GLY A 137 3.99 25.97 10.18
C GLY A 137 2.67 25.30 10.53
N GLU A 138 1.58 25.63 9.84
CA GLU A 138 0.26 25.03 10.04
C GLU A 138 0.15 23.73 9.24
N VAL A 139 -0.55 22.73 9.79
CA VAL A 139 -0.77 21.46 9.08
C VAL A 139 -1.62 21.68 7.83
N TYR A 140 -1.04 21.35 6.68
CA TYR A 140 -1.70 21.45 5.38
C TYR A 140 -2.21 20.09 4.91
N PHE A 141 -1.39 19.04 5.02
CA PHE A 141 -1.72 17.71 4.49
C PHE A 141 -1.14 16.60 5.37
N VAL A 142 -1.95 15.59 5.68
CA VAL A 142 -1.58 14.44 6.49
C VAL A 142 -1.85 13.20 5.68
N THR A 143 -0.86 12.34 5.48
CA THR A 143 -1.01 11.15 4.65
C THR A 143 -0.02 10.04 5.02
N GLY A 144 -0.20 8.90 4.38
CA GLY A 144 0.65 7.73 4.43
C GLY A 144 -0.09 6.57 3.77
N SER A 145 0.55 5.40 3.73
CA SER A 145 -0.01 4.23 3.08
C SER A 145 0.39 2.95 3.81
N ALA A 146 -0.43 1.91 3.68
CA ALA A 146 0.02 0.53 3.82
C ALA A 146 0.35 -0.07 2.44
N GLY A 147 1.00 -1.24 2.40
CA GLY A 147 1.32 -1.93 1.13
C GLY A 147 2.75 -2.43 0.96
N GLY A 148 3.46 -2.77 2.05
CA GLY A 148 4.83 -3.31 1.99
C GLY A 148 5.80 -2.37 1.27
N THR A 149 6.56 -2.90 0.31
CA THR A 149 7.54 -2.13 -0.47
C THR A 149 6.91 -0.99 -1.29
N ARG A 150 5.59 -1.03 -1.55
CA ARG A 150 4.86 0.01 -2.29
C ARG A 150 4.54 1.24 -1.43
N ILE A 151 4.73 1.19 -0.10
CA ILE A 151 4.38 2.31 0.80
C ILE A 151 5.05 3.62 0.38
N PRO A 152 6.39 3.69 0.20
CA PRO A 152 7.05 4.95 -0.15
C PRO A 152 6.54 5.54 -1.47
N SER A 153 6.39 4.72 -2.51
CA SER A 153 5.90 5.18 -3.82
C SER A 153 4.44 5.62 -3.78
N ALA A 154 3.58 4.92 -3.02
CA ALA A 154 2.17 5.29 -2.88
C ALA A 154 2.02 6.60 -2.11
N THR A 155 2.75 6.76 -1.00
CA THR A 155 2.78 8.01 -0.21
C THR A 155 3.29 9.17 -1.05
N LEU A 156 4.42 8.99 -1.76
CA LEU A 156 4.99 10.03 -2.62
C LEU A 156 4.01 10.46 -3.72
N GLN A 157 3.41 9.52 -4.44
CA GLN A 157 2.45 9.85 -5.49
C GLN A 157 1.22 10.58 -4.94
N THR A 158 0.76 10.23 -3.74
CA THR A 158 -0.35 10.95 -3.10
C THR A 158 0.04 12.40 -2.79
N ILE A 159 1.25 12.61 -2.27
CA ILE A 159 1.79 13.96 -2.01
C ILE A 159 1.88 14.77 -3.31
N VAL A 160 2.49 14.22 -4.36
CA VAL A 160 2.63 14.88 -5.68
C VAL A 160 1.26 15.21 -6.26
N ASN A 161 0.28 14.30 -6.17
CA ASN A 161 -1.06 14.53 -6.68
C ASN A 161 -1.78 15.68 -5.95
N VAL A 162 -1.66 15.75 -4.62
CA VAL A 162 -2.31 16.81 -3.84
C VAL A 162 -1.58 18.15 -3.99
N ILE A 163 -0.25 18.17 -3.84
CA ILE A 163 0.54 19.39 -3.77
C ILE A 163 0.86 19.92 -5.16
N ASP A 164 1.52 19.11 -6.01
CA ASP A 164 2.02 19.60 -7.30
C ASP A 164 0.92 19.66 -8.36
N ARG A 165 -0.03 18.73 -8.31
CA ARG A 165 -1.13 18.63 -9.31
C ARG A 165 -2.43 19.27 -8.83
N GLY A 166 -2.49 19.76 -7.59
CA GLY A 166 -3.66 20.45 -7.04
C GLY A 166 -4.92 19.59 -6.98
N MET A 167 -4.79 18.26 -6.94
CA MET A 167 -5.94 17.36 -6.94
C MET A 167 -6.69 17.44 -5.60
N SER A 168 -7.98 17.09 -5.61
CA SER A 168 -8.70 16.81 -4.36
C SER A 168 -8.11 15.58 -3.67
N VAL A 169 -8.30 15.45 -2.36
CA VAL A 169 -7.79 14.28 -1.62
C VAL A 169 -8.40 12.98 -2.16
N GLY A 170 -9.68 13.00 -2.50
CA GLY A 170 -10.38 11.87 -3.11
C GLY A 170 -9.79 11.49 -4.46
N ASP A 171 -9.58 12.46 -5.35
CA ASP A 171 -9.01 12.19 -6.67
C ASP A 171 -7.54 11.73 -6.58
N ALA A 172 -6.77 12.30 -5.65
CA ALA A 172 -5.37 11.94 -5.45
C ALA A 172 -5.19 10.48 -4.99
N ILE A 173 -6.01 10.02 -4.04
CA ILE A 173 -6.01 8.62 -3.58
C ILE A 173 -6.50 7.68 -4.68
N SER A 174 -7.53 8.11 -5.43
CA SER A 174 -8.17 7.30 -6.47
C SER A 174 -7.40 7.24 -7.78
N SER A 175 -6.34 8.04 -7.90
CA SER A 175 -5.46 8.03 -9.06
C SER A 175 -4.71 6.70 -9.17
N PRO A 176 -4.47 6.21 -10.39
CA PRO A 176 -3.67 4.99 -10.58
C PRO A 176 -2.24 5.21 -10.08
N ARG A 177 -1.61 4.14 -9.56
CA ARG A 177 -0.24 4.14 -9.01
C ARG A 177 0.73 3.28 -9.79
N LEU A 178 1.96 3.77 -9.87
CA LEU A 178 3.09 3.03 -10.41
C LEU A 178 4.07 2.74 -9.29
N HIS A 179 4.81 1.65 -9.43
CA HIS A 179 5.82 1.26 -8.46
C HIS A 179 7.03 0.69 -9.18
N ASP A 180 8.20 1.16 -8.77
CA ASP A 180 9.47 0.58 -9.16
C ASP A 180 10.37 0.60 -7.93
N GLN A 181 11.03 -0.52 -7.66
CA GLN A 181 11.91 -0.70 -6.52
C GLN A 181 13.32 -1.15 -6.95
N LEU A 182 13.69 -0.86 -8.19
CA LEU A 182 14.95 -1.21 -8.87
C LEU A 182 15.15 -2.72 -9.13
N ASN A 183 14.91 -3.57 -8.12
CA ASN A 183 14.99 -5.02 -8.25
C ASN A 183 13.69 -5.66 -7.71
N PRO A 184 12.97 -6.47 -8.51
CA PRO A 184 13.22 -6.74 -9.93
C PRO A 184 13.19 -5.46 -10.79
N ASN A 185 13.97 -5.44 -11.87
CA ASN A 185 14.00 -4.31 -12.83
C ASN A 185 12.73 -4.34 -13.68
N ILE A 186 11.62 -3.96 -13.08
CA ILE A 186 10.29 -3.89 -13.68
C ILE A 186 9.45 -2.85 -12.95
N THR A 187 8.80 -1.97 -13.72
CA THR A 187 7.82 -1.02 -13.18
C THR A 187 6.43 -1.68 -13.17
N GLU A 188 5.76 -1.69 -12.03
CA GLU A 188 4.36 -2.10 -11.91
C GLU A 188 3.45 -0.90 -12.15
N PHE A 189 2.41 -1.07 -12.96
CA PHE A 189 1.33 -0.09 -13.13
C PHE A 189 0.00 -0.67 -12.68
N ASP A 190 -0.78 0.11 -11.95
CA ASP A 190 -2.19 -0.22 -11.69
C ASP A 190 -2.95 -0.39 -13.01
N LEU A 191 -3.68 -1.51 -13.12
CA LEU A 191 -4.62 -1.83 -14.18
C LEU A 191 -5.95 -2.24 -13.56
N SER A 192 -6.97 -1.40 -13.68
CA SER A 192 -8.34 -1.83 -13.38
C SER A 192 -9.08 -2.20 -14.66
N LEU A 193 -9.49 -3.46 -14.75
CA LEU A 193 -10.36 -3.95 -15.83
C LEU A 193 -11.83 -3.56 -15.64
N THR A 194 -12.18 -3.04 -14.46
CA THR A 194 -13.57 -2.73 -14.04
C THR A 194 -13.81 -1.25 -13.73
N ASN A 195 -12.76 -0.42 -13.62
CA ASN A 195 -12.86 1.01 -13.36
C ASN A 195 -11.87 1.84 -14.20
N ASP A 196 -12.38 2.50 -15.24
CA ASP A 196 -11.59 3.27 -16.20
C ASP A 196 -10.77 4.42 -15.57
N LYS A 197 -11.16 4.92 -14.37
CA LYS A 197 -10.44 6.01 -13.68
C LYS A 197 -9.07 5.58 -13.14
N ARG A 198 -8.81 4.29 -12.99
CA ARG A 198 -7.55 3.73 -12.48
C ARG A 198 -6.70 3.07 -13.57
N MET A 199 -6.88 3.49 -14.82
CA MET A 199 -5.92 3.17 -15.88
C MET A 199 -4.87 4.26 -15.99
N TYR A 200 -3.60 3.87 -16.05
CA TYR A 200 -2.54 4.83 -16.38
C TYR A 200 -2.76 5.47 -17.74
N ASN A 201 -2.34 6.72 -17.84
CA ASN A 201 -2.39 7.47 -19.09
C ASN A 201 -1.64 6.73 -20.19
N LYS A 202 -2.33 6.45 -21.30
CA LYS A 202 -1.83 5.66 -22.44
C LYS A 202 -0.53 6.24 -23.00
N GLN A 203 -0.41 7.56 -23.04
CA GLN A 203 0.79 8.23 -23.56
C GLN A 203 1.99 8.00 -22.63
N ILE A 204 1.80 8.09 -21.31
CA ILE A 204 2.87 7.81 -20.34
C ILE A 204 3.39 6.38 -20.50
N VAL A 205 2.47 5.41 -20.61
CA VAL A 205 2.82 3.98 -20.79
C VAL A 205 3.58 3.75 -22.10
N ARG A 206 3.15 4.40 -23.19
CA ARG A 206 3.86 4.36 -24.48
C ARG A 206 5.25 5.00 -24.38
N ASP A 207 5.36 6.16 -23.75
CA ASP A 207 6.63 6.86 -23.60
C ASP A 207 7.62 6.03 -22.76
N MET A 208 7.15 5.36 -21.71
CA MET A 208 7.95 4.43 -20.90
C MET A 208 8.43 3.24 -21.73
N ARG A 209 7.54 2.63 -22.53
CA ARG A 209 7.89 1.56 -23.47
C ARG A 209 8.94 2.02 -24.48
N ASP A 210 8.72 3.16 -25.12
CA ASP A 210 9.57 3.67 -26.20
C ASP A 210 10.96 4.09 -25.70
N ARG A 211 11.07 4.38 -24.40
CA ARG A 211 12.34 4.59 -23.68
C ARG A 211 13.00 3.29 -23.18
N GLY A 212 12.36 2.14 -23.39
CA GLY A 212 12.89 0.82 -23.03
C GLY A 212 12.67 0.41 -21.58
N HIS A 213 11.75 1.05 -20.85
CA HIS A 213 11.43 0.63 -19.48
C HIS A 213 10.65 -0.70 -19.50
N PRO A 214 11.12 -1.74 -18.79
CA PRO A 214 10.33 -2.94 -18.55
C PRO A 214 9.19 -2.63 -17.59
N PHE A 215 7.97 -3.06 -17.91
CA PHE A 215 6.84 -2.88 -17.00
C PHE A 215 5.83 -4.02 -17.07
N THR A 216 5.01 -4.12 -16.02
CA THR A 216 3.88 -5.04 -15.90
C THR A 216 2.65 -4.32 -15.35
N TRP A 217 1.52 -5.03 -15.40
CA TRP A 217 0.23 -4.58 -14.88
C TRP A 217 -0.14 -5.35 -13.63
N VAL A 218 -0.63 -4.64 -12.63
CA VAL A 218 -1.11 -5.21 -11.36
C VAL A 218 -2.52 -4.71 -11.07
N GLU A 219 -3.36 -5.55 -10.48
CA GLU A 219 -4.66 -5.11 -9.98
C GLU A 219 -4.48 -4.06 -8.87
N PRO A 220 -5.31 -3.01 -8.79
CA PRO A 220 -5.25 -2.04 -7.71
C PRO A 220 -5.46 -2.69 -6.34
N GLY A 221 -4.90 -2.09 -5.29
CA GLY A 221 -5.09 -2.52 -3.91
C GLY A 221 -3.92 -3.27 -3.28
N PHE A 222 -2.74 -3.20 -3.89
CA PHE A 222 -1.47 -3.54 -3.22
C PHE A 222 -1.00 -2.46 -2.23
N SER A 223 -1.61 -1.29 -2.27
CA SER A 223 -1.39 -0.21 -1.29
C SER A 223 -2.70 0.40 -0.86
N SER A 224 -2.77 0.87 0.38
CA SER A 224 -3.94 1.58 0.90
C SER A 224 -3.55 2.90 1.55
N ALA A 225 -3.75 3.98 0.79
CA ALA A 225 -3.48 5.33 1.25
C ALA A 225 -4.65 5.88 2.08
N GLN A 226 -4.35 6.67 3.10
CA GLN A 226 -5.33 7.49 3.82
C GLN A 226 -4.80 8.91 3.88
N ALA A 227 -5.70 9.90 3.78
CA ALA A 227 -5.25 11.28 3.81
C ALA A 227 -6.31 12.28 4.30
N ILE A 228 -5.83 13.37 4.90
CA ILE A 228 -6.59 14.56 5.27
C ILE A 228 -5.85 15.81 4.75
N ARG A 229 -6.55 16.72 4.06
CA ARG A 229 -6.07 18.06 3.71
C ARG A 229 -6.88 19.11 4.46
N ARG A 230 -6.21 20.15 4.96
CA ARG A 230 -6.83 21.33 5.56
C ARG A 230 -6.28 22.59 4.91
N GLU A 231 -7.20 23.44 4.46
CA GLU A 231 -6.94 24.81 4.02
C GLU A 231 -7.74 25.76 4.92
N SER A 232 -7.17 26.91 5.27
CA SER A 232 -7.72 27.81 6.30
C SER A 232 -9.14 28.30 5.99
N ASP A 233 -9.47 28.46 4.70
CA ASP A 233 -10.73 29.05 4.22
C ASP A 233 -11.70 28.05 3.59
N LYS A 234 -11.42 26.73 3.70
CA LYS A 234 -12.24 25.70 3.08
C LYS A 234 -12.55 24.59 4.08
N ALA A 235 -13.67 23.90 3.84
CA ALA A 235 -13.93 22.64 4.52
C ALA A 235 -12.74 21.68 4.28
N PRO A 236 -12.25 20.98 5.32
CA PRO A 236 -11.24 19.96 5.15
C PRO A 236 -11.69 18.90 4.14
N GLU A 237 -10.73 18.14 3.62
CA GLU A 237 -10.97 16.98 2.79
C GLU A 237 -10.36 15.75 3.46
N ALA A 238 -11.07 14.63 3.45
CA ALA A 238 -10.61 13.37 4.00
C ALA A 238 -11.04 12.24 3.07
N SER A 239 -10.13 11.33 2.77
CA SER A 239 -10.44 10.16 1.97
C SER A 239 -9.54 9.00 2.33
N GLY A 240 -9.99 7.80 1.96
CA GLY A 240 -9.31 6.54 2.16
C GLY A 240 -9.32 5.72 0.88
N GLU A 241 -8.48 4.70 0.85
CA GLU A 241 -8.29 3.82 -0.30
C GLU A 241 -9.59 3.20 -0.85
N GLU A 242 -10.01 3.57 -2.07
CA GLU A 242 -11.24 3.01 -2.64
C GLU A 242 -11.14 1.50 -2.95
N SER A 243 -9.95 0.95 -3.17
CA SER A 243 -9.79 -0.50 -3.37
C SER A 243 -9.91 -1.29 -2.06
N GLN A 244 -9.91 -0.62 -0.89
CA GLN A 244 -10.09 -1.25 0.41
C GLN A 244 -11.55 -1.11 0.87
N SER A 245 -12.25 -2.24 1.05
CA SER A 245 -13.58 -2.24 1.66
C SER A 245 -13.53 -1.65 3.07
N ASN A 246 -14.60 -0.94 3.47
CA ASN A 246 -14.68 -0.19 4.73
C ASN A 246 -13.60 0.89 4.93
N SER A 247 -12.90 1.30 3.86
CA SER A 247 -12.06 2.49 3.89
C SER A 247 -12.87 3.74 3.53
N GLY A 248 -12.40 4.89 3.98
CA GLY A 248 -13.06 6.16 3.75
C GLY A 248 -12.50 7.28 4.62
N GLY A 249 -13.14 8.45 4.52
CA GLY A 249 -12.83 9.61 5.33
C GLY A 249 -14.09 10.17 5.96
N CYS A 250 -13.97 10.71 7.17
CA CYS A 250 -15.04 11.49 7.76
C CYS A 250 -14.55 12.80 8.33
N ILE A 251 -15.35 13.84 8.12
CA ILE A 251 -15.06 15.22 8.47
C ILE A 251 -16.24 15.76 9.25
N TRP A 252 -15.93 16.49 10.30
CA TRP A 252 -16.88 17.36 10.99
C TRP A 252 -16.39 18.79 10.87
N TRP A 253 -17.14 19.62 10.16
CA TRP A 253 -16.78 21.01 9.88
C TRP A 253 -18.01 21.91 9.90
N ASP A 254 -17.97 23.03 10.61
CA ASP A 254 -19.08 24.00 10.71
C ASP A 254 -20.46 23.38 11.03
N GLY A 255 -20.47 22.40 11.93
CA GLY A 255 -21.71 21.69 12.33
C GLY A 255 -22.25 20.72 11.27
N VAL A 256 -21.53 20.53 10.16
CA VAL A 256 -21.85 19.58 9.11
C VAL A 256 -20.94 18.36 9.22
N LYS A 257 -21.54 17.18 9.10
CA LYS A 257 -20.84 15.89 9.04
C LYS A 257 -20.81 15.40 7.60
N ASP A 258 -19.61 15.22 7.03
CA ASP A 258 -19.40 14.56 5.74
C ASP A 258 -18.57 13.30 5.95
N CYS A 259 -19.23 12.14 5.95
CA CYS A 259 -18.56 10.83 6.02
C CYS A 259 -18.75 10.09 4.70
N LYS A 260 -17.67 9.87 3.97
CA LYS A 260 -17.65 9.10 2.72
C LYS A 260 -16.90 7.80 2.96
N PHE A 261 -17.65 6.75 3.29
CA PHE A 261 -17.15 5.39 3.44
C PHE A 261 -17.63 4.51 2.30
N LYS A 262 -16.80 3.56 1.90
CA LYS A 262 -17.19 2.53 0.94
C LYS A 262 -18.10 1.49 1.62
N PRO A 263 -19.28 1.16 1.04
CA PRO A 263 -20.13 0.09 1.55
C PRO A 263 -19.47 -1.29 1.38
N ASN A 264 -19.93 -2.26 2.19
CA ASN A 264 -19.55 -3.68 2.10
C ASN A 264 -20.00 -4.32 0.78
#